data_AF-A0A7J2L634-F1
#
_entry.id   AF-A0A7J2L634-F1
#
_cell.length_a   1.000
_cell.length_b   1.000
_cell.length_c   1.000
_cell.angle_alpha   90.00
_cell.angle_beta   90.00
_cell.angle_gamma   90.00
#
_symmetry.space_group_name_H-M   'P 1'
#
loop_
_entity.id
_entity.type
_entity.pdbx_description
1 polymer ?
#
loop_
_entity_poly.entity_id
_entity_poly.type
_entity_poly.pdbx_seq_one_letter_code
_entity_poly.pdbx_strand_id
1 'polypeptide(L)'
;SFTVINSPLTEITRVEVPFFYKLSTDSHSYELSSNHPVFVLSKHGITWKTAPLLDISNDYIITSVIEKLEPPEIEFRSEKINSPARFSNELSYLVGLIAGDGYVGKDNLTFTGKDEELHERFKSLLRKIFKINKFSTYKDKNGNIRTIVYSTEIVRFFRAIGFKVGKKNYKEFLEKFLIRFDQRLLVAFLLGLLHTDGTQRKYSIIIYSSDRDALEKIKKISFSRGLNFKGPLEHQTRWSKVYKLVLRGRYNLLTFKHIADTVGFGTLKISIPKRSYEYVPKSLMKIIKMIFLKHKIRYGSDWKSEPYINARKKPTLATLERLLKHLKNYRERFNEEEKSFLNFVEKLVERKLMLDPVREVERIDSKKTLYDIGTVTGNFVTAYGHVMHNSKWYGESLPYDEEILVLENGIPKRMSIGEVVDDSLSSDGASLKVAAFDENGKVKFSPVKDFIKHGIRKSLLKITTSSGREIRVTDDHSLFVLEGGKVKAIKSSELKEGESFIAIPAKLPFVETVSIINF
;
A
#
# COMPACT_ATOMS: atom_id res chain seq x y z
N SER A 1 11.19 2.42 -10.67
CA SER A 1 10.25 1.38 -11.14
C SER A 1 9.30 1.04 -10.00
N PHE A 2 8.00 0.86 -10.24
CA PHE A 2 7.03 0.44 -9.21
C PHE A 2 6.94 -1.09 -9.16
N THR A 3 8.06 -1.74 -8.92
CA THR A 3 8.18 -3.19 -8.87
C THR A 3 8.50 -3.59 -7.43
N VAL A 4 7.73 -4.52 -6.88
CA VAL A 4 8.02 -5.09 -5.55
C VAL A 4 9.26 -5.95 -5.66
N ILE A 5 10.28 -5.64 -4.85
CA ILE A 5 11.53 -6.40 -4.76
C ILE A 5 11.78 -6.79 -3.30
N ASN A 6 12.53 -7.86 -3.09
CA ASN A 6 13.01 -8.22 -1.77
C ASN A 6 14.17 -7.27 -1.39
N SER A 7 14.07 -6.66 -0.22
CA SER A 7 15.05 -5.74 0.35
C SER A 7 15.41 -6.22 1.75
N PRO A 8 16.69 -6.37 2.11
CA PRO A 8 17.08 -6.74 3.46
C PRO A 8 16.57 -5.74 4.48
N LEU A 9 16.19 -6.25 5.66
CA LEU A 9 15.90 -5.42 6.82
C LEU A 9 17.22 -4.85 7.36
N THR A 10 17.23 -3.55 7.62
CA THR A 10 18.38 -2.85 8.22
C THR A 10 18.14 -2.52 9.67
N GLU A 11 16.89 -2.26 10.06
CA GLU A 11 16.50 -1.85 11.41
C GLU A 11 15.04 -2.21 11.69
N ILE A 12 14.72 -2.41 12.97
CA ILE A 12 13.36 -2.55 13.49
C ILE A 12 13.24 -1.61 14.67
N THR A 13 12.27 -0.70 14.59
CA THR A 13 12.10 0.38 15.56
C THR A 13 10.78 0.21 16.29
N ARG A 14 10.80 0.47 17.59
CA ARG A 14 9.63 0.55 18.46
C ARG A 14 9.62 1.93 19.11
N VAL A 15 8.52 2.67 18.98
CA VAL A 15 8.40 4.02 19.53
C VAL A 15 7.09 4.14 20.30
N GLU A 16 7.16 4.67 21.51
CA GLU A 16 5.98 5.12 22.24
C GLU A 16 5.68 6.56 21.87
N VAL A 17 4.47 6.82 21.37
CA VAL A 17 4.01 8.16 21.02
C VAL A 17 2.91 8.61 21.99
N PRO A 18 2.89 9.89 22.40
CA PRO A 18 1.87 10.42 23.30
C PRO A 18 0.49 10.57 22.64
N PHE A 19 0.46 10.62 21.31
CA PHE A 19 -0.72 10.65 20.47
C PHE A 19 -0.37 10.06 19.11
N PHE A 20 -1.38 9.64 18.35
CA PHE A 20 -1.21 9.11 17.00
C PHE A 20 -2.34 9.58 16.09
N TYR A 21 -2.19 9.37 14.78
CA TYR A 21 -3.22 9.66 13.80
C TYR A 21 -3.85 8.38 13.27
N LYS A 22 -5.17 8.34 13.24
CA LYS A 22 -5.95 7.33 12.54
C LYS A 22 -6.31 7.86 11.15
N LEU A 23 -5.72 7.26 10.12
CA LEU A 23 -5.99 7.56 8.71
C LEU A 23 -6.92 6.48 8.16
N SER A 24 -8.12 6.84 7.68
CA SER A 24 -9.05 5.91 7.05
C SER A 24 -9.16 6.16 5.55
N THR A 25 -9.23 5.09 4.76
CA THR A 25 -9.44 5.09 3.31
C THR A 25 -10.62 4.18 2.93
N ASP A 26 -10.92 3.99 1.63
CA ASP A 26 -11.98 3.07 1.21
C ASP A 26 -11.63 1.59 1.44
N SER A 27 -10.33 1.27 1.47
CA SER A 27 -9.84 -0.10 1.58
C SER A 27 -9.11 -0.41 2.89
N HIS A 28 -8.68 0.58 3.68
CA HIS A 28 -7.94 0.32 4.91
C HIS A 28 -8.02 1.46 5.94
N SER A 29 -7.46 1.21 7.13
CA SER A 29 -7.25 2.24 8.15
C SER A 29 -5.89 2.02 8.81
N TYR A 30 -5.13 3.08 9.00
CA TYR A 30 -3.79 3.06 9.57
C TYR A 30 -3.76 3.85 10.87
N GLU A 31 -2.83 3.47 11.72
CA GLU A 31 -2.49 4.21 12.93
C GLU A 31 -1.03 4.59 12.81
N LEU A 32 -0.77 5.88 12.67
CA LEU A 32 0.53 6.43 12.26
C LEU A 32 0.99 7.47 13.27
N SER A 33 2.31 7.61 13.44
CA SER A 33 2.87 8.78 14.15
C SER A 33 2.63 10.04 13.32
N SER A 34 2.66 11.21 13.95
CA SER A 34 2.37 12.48 13.27
C SER A 34 3.35 12.82 12.14
N ASN A 35 4.54 12.23 12.15
CA ASN A 35 5.60 12.49 11.19
C ASN A 35 5.77 11.35 10.15
N HIS A 36 5.03 10.24 10.26
CA HIS A 36 5.19 9.13 9.32
C HIS A 36 4.57 9.53 7.98
N PRO A 37 5.36 9.66 6.90
CA PRO A 37 4.83 10.09 5.63
C PRO A 37 4.22 8.90 4.89
N VAL A 38 3.07 9.14 4.27
CA VAL A 38 2.42 8.21 3.34
C VAL A 38 2.60 8.70 1.91
N PHE A 39 2.75 7.76 0.97
CA PHE A 39 2.92 8.09 -0.44
C PHE A 39 1.59 8.45 -1.08
N VAL A 40 1.46 9.67 -1.61
CA VAL A 40 0.18 10.28 -1.96
C VAL A 40 0.19 10.82 -3.37
N LEU A 41 -0.90 10.62 -4.10
CA LEU A 41 -1.25 11.44 -5.24
C LEU A 41 -2.10 12.62 -4.77
N SER A 42 -1.53 13.81 -4.81
CA SER A 42 -2.19 15.07 -4.45
C SER A 42 -2.70 15.82 -5.69
N LYS A 43 -3.28 17.01 -5.48
CA LYS A 43 -3.66 17.92 -6.57
C LYS A 43 -2.46 18.42 -7.41
N HIS A 44 -1.24 18.40 -6.85
CA HIS A 44 -0.02 18.89 -7.50
C HIS A 44 0.87 17.78 -8.08
N GLY A 45 0.59 16.52 -7.78
CA GLY A 45 1.39 15.39 -8.22
C GLY A 45 1.60 14.36 -7.13
N ILE A 46 2.53 13.44 -7.39
CA ILE A 46 2.96 12.43 -6.42
C ILE A 46 3.90 13.06 -5.40
N THR A 47 3.64 12.84 -4.12
CA THR A 47 4.45 13.39 -3.02
C THR A 47 4.30 12.56 -1.76
N TRP A 48 5.18 12.76 -0.80
CA TRP A 48 5.06 12.23 0.55
C TRP A 48 4.34 13.25 1.43
N LYS A 49 3.35 12.79 2.21
CA LYS A 49 2.65 13.65 3.17
C LYS A 49 2.50 12.94 4.50
N THR A 50 2.68 13.68 5.59
CA THR A 50 2.32 13.21 6.92
C THR A 50 0.83 13.36 7.14
N ALA A 51 0.26 12.61 8.10
CA ALA A 51 -1.17 12.62 8.38
C ALA A 51 -1.76 14.05 8.55
N PRO A 52 -1.14 15.00 9.27
CA PRO A 52 -1.66 16.36 9.40
C PRO A 52 -1.78 17.16 8.08
N LEU A 53 -1.04 16.78 7.04
CA LEU A 53 -0.97 17.49 5.76
C LEU A 53 -1.88 16.90 4.67
N LEU A 54 -2.62 15.83 5.01
CA LEU A 54 -3.51 15.14 4.07
C LEU A 54 -4.78 15.95 3.83
N ASP A 55 -5.12 16.13 2.56
CA ASP A 55 -6.36 16.75 2.10
C ASP A 55 -7.38 15.66 1.75
N ILE A 56 -8.35 15.45 2.64
CA ILE A 56 -9.41 14.44 2.53
C ILE A 56 -10.20 14.55 1.19
N SER A 57 -10.29 15.74 0.60
CA SER A 57 -11.06 15.95 -0.62
C SER A 57 -10.30 15.59 -1.90
N ASN A 58 -8.97 15.60 -1.86
CA ASN A 58 -8.14 15.56 -3.07
C ASN A 58 -7.04 14.51 -3.04
N ASP A 59 -6.62 14.04 -1.87
CA ASP A 59 -5.50 13.13 -1.71
C ASP A 59 -5.93 11.66 -1.82
N TYR A 60 -5.07 10.89 -2.49
CA TYR A 60 -5.21 9.45 -2.64
C TYR A 60 -3.93 8.77 -2.17
N ILE A 61 -4.05 7.80 -1.28
CA ILE A 61 -2.94 6.94 -0.89
C ILE A 61 -2.58 6.06 -2.08
N ILE A 62 -1.29 6.04 -2.42
CA ILE A 62 -0.76 5.20 -3.48
C ILE A 62 -0.45 3.82 -2.88
N THR A 63 -1.12 2.82 -3.43
CA THR A 63 -1.01 1.42 -3.00
C THR A 63 -0.32 0.62 -4.10
N SER A 64 0.69 -0.16 -3.76
CA SER A 64 1.33 -1.13 -4.64
C SER A 64 0.48 -2.39 -4.77
N VAL A 65 0.44 -2.96 -5.98
CA VAL A 65 -0.22 -4.24 -6.23
C VAL A 65 0.75 -5.38 -6.00
N ILE A 66 0.40 -6.27 -5.08
CA ILE A 66 1.17 -7.45 -4.72
C ILE A 66 0.78 -8.59 -5.67
N GLU A 67 1.59 -8.79 -6.70
CA GLU A 67 1.29 -9.78 -7.75
C GLU A 67 1.77 -11.18 -7.39
N LYS A 68 2.95 -11.27 -6.80
CA LYS A 68 3.65 -12.51 -6.47
C LYS A 68 4.11 -12.47 -5.02
N LEU A 69 3.88 -13.57 -4.33
CA LEU A 69 4.39 -13.87 -3.00
C LEU A 69 4.70 -15.36 -2.95
N GLU A 70 5.63 -15.73 -2.09
CA GLU A 70 5.81 -17.13 -1.73
C GLU A 70 4.51 -17.67 -1.08
N PRO A 71 3.98 -18.81 -1.56
CA PRO A 71 2.80 -19.42 -0.95
C PRO A 71 3.02 -19.68 0.54
N PRO A 72 2.03 -19.33 1.41
CA PRO A 72 2.21 -19.51 2.84
C PRO A 72 2.35 -20.99 3.20
N GLU A 73 3.24 -21.27 4.16
CA GLU A 73 3.46 -22.60 4.69
C GLU A 73 2.32 -23.06 5.58
N ILE A 74 2.05 -24.36 5.57
CA ILE A 74 1.01 -25.00 6.34
C ILE A 74 1.68 -25.91 7.37
N GLU A 75 1.56 -25.54 8.64
CA GLU A 75 2.07 -26.31 9.76
C GLU A 75 1.10 -27.45 10.12
N PHE A 76 1.01 -28.45 9.24
CA PHE A 76 0.23 -29.65 9.49
C PHE A 76 0.89 -30.86 8.83
N ARG A 77 1.01 -31.95 9.60
CA ARG A 77 1.51 -33.24 9.11
C ARG A 77 0.56 -34.34 9.53
N SER A 78 0.34 -35.30 8.64
CA SER A 78 -0.45 -36.50 8.91
C SER A 78 0.17 -37.69 8.20
N GLU A 79 0.15 -38.85 8.85
CA GLU A 79 0.59 -40.12 8.25
C GLU A 79 -0.56 -40.81 7.50
N LYS A 80 -1.82 -40.41 7.76
CA LYS A 80 -3.00 -41.10 7.21
C LYS A 80 -3.51 -40.49 5.90
N ILE A 81 -3.18 -39.22 5.64
CA ILE A 81 -3.55 -38.50 4.42
C ILE A 81 -2.34 -37.75 3.89
N ASN A 82 -2.29 -37.49 2.58
CA ASN A 82 -1.31 -36.55 2.05
C ASN A 82 -1.65 -35.14 2.54
N SER A 83 -0.73 -34.47 3.22
CA SER A 83 -0.91 -33.09 3.69
C SER A 83 0.01 -32.15 2.93
N PRO A 84 -0.52 -31.19 2.15
CA PRO A 84 0.32 -30.21 1.45
C PRO A 84 1.01 -29.28 2.44
N ALA A 85 2.32 -29.03 2.23
CA ALA A 85 3.12 -28.12 3.07
C ALA A 85 2.92 -26.63 2.72
N ARG A 86 2.35 -26.33 1.55
CA ARG A 86 2.11 -24.96 1.04
C ARG A 86 0.83 -24.89 0.24
N PHE A 87 0.29 -23.68 0.07
CA PHE A 87 -0.88 -23.47 -0.79
C PHE A 87 -0.56 -23.60 -2.28
N SER A 88 -1.40 -24.36 -2.98
CA SER A 88 -1.44 -24.40 -4.45
C SER A 88 -2.73 -23.77 -4.96
N ASN A 89 -2.81 -23.51 -6.27
CA ASN A 89 -4.03 -23.06 -6.92
C ASN A 89 -5.21 -24.02 -6.65
N GLU A 90 -4.99 -25.33 -6.74
CA GLU A 90 -6.01 -26.35 -6.44
C GLU A 90 -6.48 -26.29 -4.99
N LEU A 91 -5.54 -26.18 -4.05
CA LEU A 91 -5.89 -26.09 -2.63
C LEU A 91 -6.65 -24.80 -2.33
N SER A 92 -6.20 -23.66 -2.85
CA SER A 92 -6.87 -22.38 -2.67
C SER A 92 -8.29 -22.39 -3.24
N TYR A 93 -8.48 -22.98 -4.42
CA TYR A 93 -9.81 -23.17 -5.01
C TYR A 93 -10.71 -24.08 -4.17
N LEU A 94 -10.18 -25.23 -3.70
CA LEU A 94 -10.89 -26.13 -2.80
C LEU A 94 -11.31 -25.42 -1.50
N VAL A 95 -10.42 -24.63 -0.91
CA VAL A 95 -10.69 -23.84 0.29
C VAL A 95 -11.79 -22.81 0.01
N GLY A 96 -11.82 -22.21 -1.18
CA GLY A 96 -12.91 -21.34 -1.64
C GLY A 96 -14.26 -22.06 -1.70
N LEU A 97 -14.30 -23.29 -2.25
CA LEU A 97 -15.52 -24.12 -2.25
C LEU A 97 -16.02 -24.40 -0.84
N ILE A 98 -15.11 -24.73 0.09
CA ILE A 98 -15.45 -25.01 1.49
C ILE A 98 -15.90 -23.75 2.22
N ALA A 99 -15.30 -22.60 1.94
CA ALA A 99 -15.70 -21.32 2.50
C ALA A 99 -17.11 -20.89 2.07
N GLY A 100 -17.56 -21.30 0.88
CA GLY A 100 -18.94 -21.14 0.43
C GLY A 100 -19.84 -22.26 0.96
N ASP A 101 -19.86 -23.39 0.28
CA ASP A 101 -20.85 -24.44 0.53
C ASP A 101 -20.35 -25.62 1.38
N GLY A 102 -19.24 -25.42 2.08
CA GLY A 102 -18.65 -26.40 2.98
C GLY A 102 -19.19 -26.38 4.41
N TYR A 103 -19.09 -27.55 5.05
CA TYR A 103 -19.28 -27.74 6.48
C TYR A 103 -18.12 -28.57 7.03
N VAL A 104 -17.42 -28.02 8.01
CA VAL A 104 -16.35 -28.71 8.75
C VAL A 104 -16.96 -29.28 10.03
N GLY A 105 -17.17 -30.59 10.07
CA GLY A 105 -17.71 -31.30 11.22
C GLY A 105 -16.66 -31.64 12.27
N LYS A 106 -17.01 -32.55 13.20
CA LYS A 106 -16.05 -33.10 14.19
C LYS A 106 -15.10 -34.11 13.57
N ASP A 107 -15.61 -34.93 12.66
CA ASP A 107 -14.94 -36.08 12.05
C ASP A 107 -15.18 -36.18 10.53
N ASN A 108 -15.89 -35.22 9.95
CA ASN A 108 -16.24 -35.21 8.54
C ASN A 108 -16.14 -33.82 7.91
N LEU A 109 -15.87 -33.81 6.61
CA LEU A 109 -15.96 -32.65 5.74
C LEU A 109 -17.12 -32.87 4.76
N THR A 110 -18.05 -31.94 4.71
CA THR A 110 -19.23 -32.03 3.84
C THR A 110 -19.27 -30.87 2.87
N PHE A 111 -19.52 -31.17 1.59
CA PHE A 111 -19.83 -30.18 0.55
C PHE A 111 -21.28 -30.38 0.08
N THR A 112 -22.06 -29.31 0.02
CA THR A 112 -23.51 -29.36 -0.29
C THR A 112 -23.87 -28.43 -1.43
N GLY A 113 -24.60 -28.90 -2.43
CA GLY A 113 -25.00 -28.05 -3.56
C GLY A 113 -25.89 -28.79 -4.55
N LYS A 114 -26.27 -28.13 -5.64
CA LYS A 114 -27.06 -28.75 -6.72
C LYS A 114 -26.23 -29.08 -7.97
N ASP A 115 -25.03 -28.52 -8.08
CA ASP A 115 -24.18 -28.63 -9.26
C ASP A 115 -23.34 -29.92 -9.20
N GLU A 116 -23.75 -30.93 -9.98
CA GLU A 116 -23.07 -32.23 -10.06
C GLU A 116 -21.60 -32.10 -10.50
N GLU A 117 -21.26 -31.16 -11.39
CA GLU A 117 -19.89 -30.95 -11.85
C GLU A 117 -19.01 -30.42 -10.71
N LEU A 118 -19.53 -29.49 -9.89
CA LEU A 118 -18.81 -29.00 -8.72
C LEU A 118 -18.58 -30.09 -7.67
N HIS A 119 -19.53 -31.00 -7.47
CA HIS A 119 -19.36 -32.14 -6.58
C HIS A 119 -18.26 -33.09 -7.07
N GLU A 120 -18.20 -33.39 -8.37
CA GLU A 120 -17.11 -34.21 -8.93
C GLU A 120 -15.76 -33.49 -8.90
N ARG A 121 -15.74 -32.17 -9.14
CA ARG A 121 -14.53 -31.35 -8.98
C ARG A 121 -14.03 -31.37 -7.53
N PHE A 122 -14.92 -31.23 -6.56
CA PHE A 122 -14.60 -31.35 -5.13
C PHE A 122 -13.97 -32.70 -4.80
N LYS A 123 -14.56 -33.81 -5.25
CA LYS A 123 -13.99 -35.17 -5.07
C LYS A 123 -12.62 -35.29 -5.74
N SER A 124 -12.49 -34.82 -6.98
CA SER A 124 -11.23 -34.85 -7.73
C SER A 124 -10.10 -34.10 -7.02
N LEU A 125 -10.39 -32.92 -6.47
CA LEU A 125 -9.43 -32.14 -5.69
C LEU A 125 -9.00 -32.88 -4.41
N LEU A 126 -9.94 -33.50 -3.68
CA LEU A 126 -9.61 -34.28 -2.49
C LEU A 126 -8.79 -35.54 -2.81
N ARG A 127 -9.07 -36.21 -3.94
CA ARG A 127 -8.24 -37.32 -4.44
C ARG A 127 -6.83 -36.83 -4.79
N LYS A 128 -6.72 -35.71 -5.51
CA LYS A 128 -5.43 -35.18 -5.99
C LYS A 128 -4.56 -34.70 -4.83
N ILE A 129 -5.11 -33.86 -3.96
CA ILE A 129 -4.38 -33.16 -2.90
C ILE A 129 -4.17 -34.06 -1.69
N PHE A 130 -5.21 -34.76 -1.22
CA PHE A 130 -5.16 -35.49 0.05
C PHE A 130 -5.10 -37.02 -0.12
N LYS A 131 -5.17 -37.53 -1.35
CA LYS A 131 -5.25 -38.98 -1.67
C LYS A 131 -6.46 -39.68 -1.05
N ILE A 132 -7.56 -38.93 -0.85
CA ILE A 132 -8.81 -39.46 -0.32
C ILE A 132 -9.68 -39.98 -1.46
N ASN A 133 -10.04 -41.27 -1.42
CA ASN A 133 -10.84 -41.93 -2.47
C ASN A 133 -12.25 -42.34 -2.03
N LYS A 134 -12.53 -42.34 -0.72
CA LYS A 134 -13.82 -42.77 -0.16
C LYS A 134 -14.72 -41.55 0.10
N PHE A 135 -15.89 -41.54 -0.52
CA PHE A 135 -16.89 -40.47 -0.42
C PHE A 135 -18.27 -41.09 -0.23
N SER A 136 -19.08 -40.53 0.67
CA SER A 136 -20.52 -40.79 0.71
C SER A 136 -21.23 -39.68 -0.07
N THR A 137 -22.10 -40.03 -1.02
CA THR A 137 -22.86 -39.04 -1.80
C THR A 137 -24.33 -39.42 -1.82
N TYR A 138 -25.21 -38.49 -1.43
CA TYR A 138 -26.66 -38.68 -1.49
C TYR A 138 -27.37 -37.34 -1.74
N LYS A 139 -28.63 -37.40 -2.20
CA LYS A 139 -29.50 -36.22 -2.34
C LYS A 139 -30.35 -36.08 -1.08
N ASP A 140 -30.40 -34.89 -0.49
CA ASP A 140 -31.27 -34.59 0.64
C ASP A 140 -32.73 -34.36 0.19
N LYS A 141 -33.64 -34.21 1.15
CA LYS A 141 -35.07 -33.99 0.91
C LYS A 141 -35.40 -32.77 0.03
N ASN A 142 -34.47 -31.82 -0.10
CA ASN A 142 -34.61 -30.62 -0.91
C ASN A 142 -33.95 -30.76 -2.28
N GLY A 143 -33.48 -31.97 -2.62
CA GLY A 143 -32.77 -32.29 -3.86
C GLY A 143 -31.32 -31.79 -3.90
N ASN A 144 -30.75 -31.32 -2.79
CA ASN A 144 -29.34 -30.93 -2.77
C ASN A 144 -28.47 -32.18 -2.62
N ILE A 145 -27.41 -32.24 -3.41
CA ILE A 145 -26.39 -33.25 -3.31
C ILE A 145 -25.53 -32.93 -2.10
N ARG A 146 -25.18 -33.96 -1.33
CA ARG A 146 -24.22 -33.88 -0.22
C ARG A 146 -23.11 -34.86 -0.50
N THR A 147 -21.89 -34.37 -0.65
CA THR A 147 -20.68 -35.20 -0.68
C THR A 147 -19.99 -35.10 0.67
N ILE A 148 -19.88 -36.22 1.38
CA ILE A 148 -19.29 -36.31 2.70
C ILE A 148 -18.01 -37.14 2.64
N VAL A 149 -16.97 -36.65 3.31
CA VAL A 149 -15.74 -37.37 3.59
C VAL A 149 -15.61 -37.53 5.09
N TYR A 150 -15.66 -38.77 5.58
CA TYR A 150 -15.38 -39.12 6.96
C TYR A 150 -13.88 -39.28 7.15
N SER A 151 -13.24 -38.29 7.76
CA SER A 151 -11.82 -38.30 8.09
C SER A 151 -11.55 -37.26 9.18
N THR A 152 -11.08 -37.70 10.33
CA THR A 152 -10.64 -36.80 11.40
C THR A 152 -9.43 -35.97 10.96
N GLU A 153 -8.56 -36.53 10.12
CA GLU A 153 -7.34 -35.88 9.65
C GLU A 153 -7.63 -34.74 8.66
N ILE A 154 -8.62 -34.89 7.77
CA ILE A 154 -9.00 -33.76 6.89
C ILE A 154 -9.62 -32.62 7.71
N VAL A 155 -10.41 -32.94 8.74
CA VAL A 155 -10.96 -31.94 9.65
C VAL A 155 -9.83 -31.23 10.41
N ARG A 156 -8.84 -31.97 10.93
CA ARG A 156 -7.67 -31.37 11.60
C ARG A 156 -6.87 -30.47 10.67
N PHE A 157 -6.71 -30.84 9.40
CA PHE A 157 -6.08 -30.00 8.39
C PHE A 157 -6.83 -28.66 8.22
N PHE A 158 -8.15 -28.70 7.99
CA PHE A 158 -8.95 -27.48 7.83
C PHE A 158 -8.92 -26.60 9.09
N ARG A 159 -8.91 -27.22 10.27
CA ARG A 159 -8.70 -26.50 11.54
C ARG A 159 -7.34 -25.84 11.64
N ALA A 160 -6.27 -26.51 11.22
CA ALA A 160 -4.91 -25.96 11.23
C ALA A 160 -4.79 -24.72 10.32
N ILE A 161 -5.51 -24.70 9.19
CA ILE A 161 -5.55 -23.54 8.30
C ILE A 161 -6.58 -22.46 8.72
N GLY A 162 -7.23 -22.59 9.88
CA GLY A 162 -8.09 -21.54 10.45
C GLY A 162 -9.58 -21.66 10.12
N PHE A 163 -10.08 -22.86 9.79
CA PHE A 163 -11.52 -23.14 9.76
C PHE A 163 -11.98 -23.69 11.11
N LYS A 164 -13.08 -23.16 11.65
CA LYS A 164 -13.70 -23.68 12.87
C LYS A 164 -14.80 -24.68 12.53
N VAL A 165 -15.11 -25.56 13.49
CA VAL A 165 -16.22 -26.51 13.36
C VAL A 165 -17.52 -25.73 13.12
N GLY A 166 -18.27 -26.15 12.11
CA GLY A 166 -19.50 -25.50 11.68
C GLY A 166 -19.48 -25.09 10.21
N LYS A 167 -20.45 -24.23 9.87
CA LYS A 167 -20.65 -23.71 8.51
C LYS A 167 -19.98 -22.35 8.36
N LYS A 168 -19.29 -22.13 7.24
CA LYS A 168 -18.78 -20.82 6.80
C LYS A 168 -17.93 -20.05 7.85
N ASN A 169 -17.25 -20.76 8.77
CA ASN A 169 -16.45 -20.13 9.82
C ASN A 169 -14.95 -20.17 9.47
N TYR A 170 -14.52 -19.19 8.68
CA TYR A 170 -13.16 -19.10 8.13
C TYR A 170 -12.51 -17.72 8.32
N LYS A 171 -13.01 -16.88 9.24
CA LYS A 171 -12.44 -15.55 9.50
C LYS A 171 -10.95 -15.60 9.86
N GLU A 172 -10.55 -16.62 10.61
CA GLU A 172 -9.15 -16.85 11.00
C GLU A 172 -8.28 -17.25 9.81
N PHE A 173 -8.80 -18.06 8.89
CA PHE A 173 -8.13 -18.33 7.60
C PHE A 173 -7.86 -17.03 6.81
N LEU A 174 -8.82 -16.11 6.76
CA LEU A 174 -8.65 -14.84 6.05
C LEU A 174 -7.50 -14.00 6.62
N GLU A 175 -7.37 -13.98 7.94
CA GLU A 175 -6.33 -13.22 8.65
C GLU A 175 -4.96 -13.87 8.57
N LYS A 176 -4.88 -15.19 8.77
CA LYS A 176 -3.60 -15.91 8.83
C LYS A 176 -3.02 -16.23 7.46
N PHE A 177 -3.87 -16.60 6.50
CA PHE A 177 -3.45 -17.17 5.23
C PHE A 177 -3.82 -16.30 4.04
N LEU A 178 -5.10 -15.89 3.90
CA LEU A 178 -5.53 -15.18 2.68
C LEU A 178 -4.77 -13.85 2.48
N ILE A 179 -4.44 -13.13 3.55
CA ILE A 179 -3.64 -11.89 3.46
C ILE A 179 -2.23 -12.11 2.88
N ARG A 180 -1.71 -13.34 2.97
CA ARG A 180 -0.39 -13.75 2.44
C ARG A 180 -0.48 -14.34 1.03
N PHE A 181 -1.67 -14.44 0.46
CA PHE A 181 -1.82 -14.97 -0.90
C PHE A 181 -1.33 -13.97 -1.93
N ASP A 182 -0.71 -14.49 -2.99
CA ASP A 182 -0.46 -13.74 -4.21
C ASP A 182 -1.75 -13.58 -5.04
N GLN A 183 -1.65 -12.98 -6.22
CA GLN A 183 -2.82 -12.81 -7.09
C GLN A 183 -3.44 -14.14 -7.54
N ARG A 184 -2.63 -15.15 -7.83
CA ARG A 184 -3.10 -16.43 -8.38
C ARG A 184 -3.85 -17.24 -7.32
N LEU A 185 -3.26 -17.37 -6.14
CA LEU A 185 -3.88 -18.06 -5.01
C LEU A 185 -5.17 -17.34 -4.57
N LEU A 186 -5.17 -16.00 -4.54
CA LEU A 186 -6.37 -15.23 -4.22
C LEU A 186 -7.48 -15.48 -5.25
N VAL A 187 -7.19 -15.39 -6.55
CA VAL A 187 -8.19 -15.60 -7.59
C VAL A 187 -8.69 -17.04 -7.59
N ALA A 188 -7.84 -18.03 -7.31
CA ALA A 188 -8.26 -19.42 -7.11
C ALA A 188 -9.29 -19.55 -5.98
N PHE A 189 -9.01 -18.95 -4.82
CA PHE A 189 -9.96 -18.90 -3.70
C PHE A 189 -11.27 -18.19 -4.07
N LEU A 190 -11.19 -17.03 -4.73
CA LEU A 190 -12.37 -16.27 -5.17
C LEU A 190 -13.21 -17.03 -6.21
N LEU A 191 -12.59 -17.84 -7.07
CA LEU A 191 -13.31 -18.71 -8.01
C LEU A 191 -14.10 -19.79 -7.27
N GLY A 192 -13.53 -20.41 -6.24
CA GLY A 192 -14.26 -21.37 -5.40
C GLY A 192 -15.47 -20.74 -4.70
N LEU A 193 -15.30 -19.53 -4.14
CA LEU A 193 -16.41 -18.76 -3.58
C LEU A 193 -17.44 -18.35 -4.65
N LEU A 194 -17.00 -17.97 -5.84
CA LEU A 194 -17.87 -17.55 -6.94
C LEU A 194 -18.73 -18.71 -7.46
N HIS A 195 -18.20 -19.92 -7.49
CA HIS A 195 -18.92 -21.11 -7.97
C HIS A 195 -19.93 -21.64 -6.94
N THR A 196 -19.87 -21.20 -5.70
CA THR A 196 -20.78 -21.58 -4.62
C THR A 196 -21.76 -20.43 -4.31
N ASP A 197 -21.26 -19.39 -3.65
CA ASP A 197 -22.04 -18.24 -3.19
C ASP A 197 -22.00 -17.05 -4.18
N GLY A 198 -21.74 -17.28 -5.46
CA GLY A 198 -21.53 -16.22 -6.44
C GLY A 198 -22.56 -16.13 -7.56
N THR A 199 -22.52 -15.01 -8.28
CA THR A 199 -23.30 -14.81 -9.50
C THR A 199 -22.47 -14.11 -10.56
N GLN A 200 -22.45 -14.69 -11.74
CA GLN A 200 -21.83 -14.10 -12.93
C GLN A 200 -22.90 -13.41 -13.78
N ARG A 201 -22.71 -12.12 -14.06
CA ARG A 201 -23.52 -11.34 -15.01
C ARG A 201 -22.62 -10.88 -16.15
N LYS A 202 -23.22 -10.47 -17.27
CA LYS A 202 -22.49 -10.04 -18.49
C LYS A 202 -21.29 -9.12 -18.22
N TYR A 203 -21.41 -8.14 -17.33
CA TYR A 203 -20.33 -7.19 -17.00
C TYR A 203 -20.04 -7.09 -15.49
N SER A 204 -20.30 -8.15 -14.72
CA SER A 204 -19.96 -8.14 -13.28
C SER A 204 -19.87 -9.53 -12.67
N ILE A 205 -19.00 -9.66 -11.68
CA ILE A 205 -18.96 -10.79 -10.74
C ILE A 205 -19.53 -10.30 -9.40
N ILE A 206 -20.36 -11.13 -8.77
CA ILE A 206 -20.96 -10.84 -7.47
C ILE A 206 -20.68 -12.02 -6.55
N ILE A 207 -20.24 -11.75 -5.31
CA ILE A 207 -20.06 -12.76 -4.26
C ILE A 207 -20.96 -12.37 -3.09
N TYR A 208 -21.75 -13.31 -2.59
CA TYR A 208 -22.68 -13.11 -1.47
C TYR A 208 -22.14 -13.75 -0.20
N SER A 209 -22.49 -13.18 0.95
CA SER A 209 -22.26 -13.80 2.27
C SER A 209 -23.17 -13.16 3.32
N SER A 210 -23.60 -13.94 4.31
CA SER A 210 -24.23 -13.38 5.51
C SER A 210 -23.21 -12.72 6.45
N ASP A 211 -21.92 -13.02 6.28
CA ASP A 211 -20.84 -12.48 7.08
C ASP A 211 -20.23 -11.24 6.42
N ARG A 212 -20.63 -10.06 6.90
CA ARG A 212 -20.16 -8.76 6.40
C ARG A 212 -18.65 -8.59 6.59
N ASP A 213 -18.10 -9.05 7.71
CA ASP A 213 -16.69 -8.83 8.04
C ASP A 213 -15.79 -9.69 7.15
N ALA A 214 -16.22 -10.92 6.84
CA ALA A 214 -15.52 -11.78 5.89
C ALA A 214 -15.43 -11.10 4.51
N LEU A 215 -16.54 -10.54 4.02
CA LEU A 215 -16.55 -9.79 2.77
C LEU A 215 -15.69 -8.53 2.84
N GLU A 216 -15.71 -7.78 3.95
CA GLU A 216 -14.84 -6.62 4.10
C GLU A 216 -13.36 -7.04 4.00
N LYS A 217 -12.94 -8.09 4.73
CA LYS A 217 -11.56 -8.60 4.65
C LYS A 217 -11.18 -9.04 3.24
N ILE A 218 -12.06 -9.79 2.56
CA ILE A 218 -11.84 -10.21 1.17
C ILE A 218 -11.67 -8.99 0.26
N LYS A 219 -12.50 -7.95 0.41
CA LYS A 219 -12.37 -6.70 -0.36
C LYS A 219 -11.02 -6.04 -0.10
N LYS A 220 -10.60 -5.88 1.16
CA LYS A 220 -9.32 -5.23 1.52
C LYS A 220 -8.12 -5.98 0.94
N ILE A 221 -8.09 -7.30 1.08
CA ILE A 221 -7.03 -8.14 0.52
C ILE A 221 -7.07 -8.07 -1.02
N SER A 222 -8.25 -8.14 -1.62
CA SER A 222 -8.41 -8.05 -3.09
C SER A 222 -7.91 -6.74 -3.67
N PHE A 223 -8.13 -5.61 -2.97
CA PHE A 223 -7.63 -4.30 -3.37
C PHE A 223 -6.11 -4.32 -3.50
N SER A 224 -5.39 -4.80 -2.49
CA SER A 224 -3.93 -4.91 -2.54
C SER A 224 -3.39 -5.88 -3.62
N ARG A 225 -4.26 -6.71 -4.22
CA ARG A 225 -3.95 -7.64 -5.33
C ARG A 225 -4.48 -7.12 -6.67
N GLY A 226 -4.88 -5.85 -6.76
CA GLY A 226 -5.28 -5.21 -8.02
C GLY A 226 -6.77 -5.35 -8.38
N LEU A 227 -7.60 -5.88 -7.47
CA LEU A 227 -9.02 -6.14 -7.70
C LEU A 227 -9.89 -5.24 -6.82
N ASN A 228 -10.52 -4.22 -7.41
CA ASN A 228 -11.37 -3.28 -6.67
C ASN A 228 -12.84 -3.72 -6.61
N PHE A 229 -13.24 -4.33 -5.51
CA PHE A 229 -14.64 -4.69 -5.24
C PHE A 229 -15.41 -3.53 -4.60
N LYS A 230 -16.66 -3.33 -5.05
CA LYS A 230 -17.64 -2.49 -4.34
C LYS A 230 -18.37 -3.29 -3.27
N GLY A 231 -18.65 -2.66 -2.12
CA GLY A 231 -19.36 -3.25 -1.00
C GLY A 231 -18.49 -3.38 0.25
N PRO A 232 -18.90 -4.21 1.23
CA PRO A 232 -20.10 -5.05 1.25
C PRO A 232 -21.39 -4.23 1.19
N LEU A 233 -22.21 -4.47 0.17
CA LEU A 233 -23.52 -3.81 0.01
C LEU A 233 -24.62 -4.69 0.60
N GLU A 234 -25.59 -4.09 1.27
CA GLU A 234 -26.76 -4.84 1.74
C GLU A 234 -27.57 -5.38 0.56
N HIS A 235 -28.06 -6.61 0.72
CA HIS A 235 -28.96 -7.28 -0.20
C HIS A 235 -30.06 -7.95 0.62
N GLN A 236 -31.26 -7.38 0.57
CA GLN A 236 -32.42 -7.97 1.22
C GLN A 236 -32.86 -9.21 0.45
N THR A 237 -32.92 -10.34 1.15
CA THR A 237 -33.62 -11.53 0.68
C THR A 237 -34.91 -11.69 1.49
N ARG A 238 -35.82 -12.54 1.01
CA ARG A 238 -37.09 -12.83 1.69
C ARG A 238 -36.92 -13.40 3.11
N TRP A 239 -35.75 -13.97 3.43
CA TRP A 239 -35.54 -14.78 4.64
C TRP A 239 -34.43 -14.26 5.56
N SER A 240 -33.43 -13.54 5.03
CA SER A 240 -32.31 -13.03 5.83
C SER A 240 -31.60 -11.84 5.19
N LYS A 241 -30.91 -11.05 6.03
CA LYS A 241 -29.98 -10.02 5.58
C LYS A 241 -28.72 -10.67 5.03
N VAL A 242 -28.41 -10.41 3.77
CA VAL A 242 -27.20 -10.89 3.09
C VAL A 242 -26.44 -9.68 2.57
N TYR A 243 -25.11 -9.80 2.46
CA TYR A 243 -24.25 -8.76 1.90
C TYR A 243 -23.63 -9.25 0.60
N LYS A 244 -23.26 -8.32 -0.27
CA LYS A 244 -22.60 -8.64 -1.55
C LYS A 244 -21.39 -7.78 -1.83
N LEU A 245 -20.36 -8.40 -2.38
CA LEU A 245 -19.27 -7.74 -3.08
C LEU A 245 -19.52 -7.77 -4.58
N VAL A 246 -19.19 -6.68 -5.27
CA VAL A 246 -19.41 -6.54 -6.71
C VAL A 246 -18.14 -6.11 -7.40
N LEU A 247 -17.58 -6.97 -8.26
CA LEU A 247 -16.48 -6.63 -9.16
C LEU A 247 -17.04 -6.21 -10.52
N ARG A 248 -16.71 -5.00 -10.93
CA ARG A 248 -17.15 -4.36 -12.19
C ARG A 248 -16.02 -3.52 -12.77
N GLY A 249 -16.14 -3.19 -14.05
CA GLY A 249 -15.16 -2.35 -14.75
C GLY A 249 -14.32 -3.16 -15.71
N ARG A 250 -13.78 -2.49 -16.72
CA ARG A 250 -13.04 -3.12 -17.82
C ARG A 250 -11.74 -3.73 -17.29
N TYR A 251 -10.93 -2.97 -16.58
CA TYR A 251 -9.61 -3.42 -16.10
C TYR A 251 -9.74 -4.43 -14.98
N ASN A 252 -10.64 -4.21 -14.02
CA ASN A 252 -10.95 -5.19 -12.96
C ASN A 252 -11.31 -6.58 -13.53
N LEU A 253 -12.23 -6.62 -14.52
CA LEU A 253 -12.66 -7.88 -15.12
C LEU A 253 -11.61 -8.47 -16.06
N LEU A 254 -10.81 -7.65 -16.75
CA LEU A 254 -9.67 -8.11 -17.54
C LEU A 254 -8.62 -8.78 -16.65
N THR A 255 -8.22 -8.12 -15.57
CA THR A 255 -7.25 -8.65 -14.59
C THR A 255 -7.76 -9.95 -14.00
N PHE A 256 -9.00 -9.98 -13.50
CA PHE A 256 -9.57 -11.19 -12.92
C PHE A 256 -9.65 -12.34 -13.94
N LYS A 257 -10.13 -12.07 -15.16
CA LYS A 257 -10.26 -13.08 -16.22
C LYS A 257 -8.89 -13.63 -16.62
N HIS A 258 -7.91 -12.76 -16.86
CA HIS A 258 -6.56 -13.17 -17.23
C HIS A 258 -5.93 -14.09 -16.17
N ILE A 259 -6.03 -13.71 -14.89
CA ILE A 259 -5.51 -14.55 -13.80
C ILE A 259 -6.30 -15.87 -13.71
N ALA A 260 -7.63 -15.82 -13.78
CA ALA A 260 -8.47 -17.02 -13.72
C ALA A 260 -8.14 -18.02 -14.84
N ASP A 261 -7.89 -17.53 -16.05
CA ASP A 261 -7.49 -18.35 -17.20
C ASP A 261 -6.14 -19.04 -16.95
N THR A 262 -5.20 -18.40 -16.22
CA THR A 262 -3.92 -19.04 -15.83
C THR A 262 -4.04 -20.04 -14.69
N VAL A 263 -5.03 -19.86 -13.80
CA VAL A 263 -5.23 -20.69 -12.61
C VAL A 263 -5.97 -21.98 -12.95
N GLY A 264 -6.91 -21.93 -13.90
CA GLY A 264 -7.53 -23.11 -14.51
C GLY A 264 -8.57 -23.81 -13.65
N PHE A 265 -9.77 -23.21 -13.45
CA PHE A 265 -10.91 -23.89 -12.79
C PHE A 265 -12.30 -23.59 -13.38
N GLY A 266 -12.39 -23.19 -14.65
CA GLY A 266 -13.67 -23.06 -15.37
C GLY A 266 -13.78 -21.80 -16.24
N THR A 267 -14.70 -21.82 -17.19
CA THR A 267 -14.95 -20.69 -18.10
C THR A 267 -15.80 -19.62 -17.41
N LEU A 268 -15.18 -18.48 -17.10
CA LEU A 268 -15.92 -17.31 -16.65
C LEU A 268 -16.90 -16.84 -17.74
N LYS A 269 -18.20 -16.84 -17.41
CA LYS A 269 -19.32 -16.40 -18.25
C LYS A 269 -19.50 -14.88 -18.23
N ILE A 270 -18.39 -14.14 -18.18
CA ILE A 270 -18.36 -12.67 -18.18
C ILE A 270 -17.84 -12.15 -19.51
N SER A 271 -18.33 -10.98 -19.91
CA SER A 271 -17.80 -10.18 -21.01
C SER A 271 -17.02 -8.99 -20.47
N ILE A 272 -16.04 -8.51 -21.24
CA ILE A 272 -15.31 -7.29 -20.92
C ILE A 272 -16.04 -6.10 -21.55
N PRO A 273 -16.48 -5.10 -20.77
CA PRO A 273 -17.15 -3.93 -21.32
C PRO A 273 -16.19 -3.09 -22.19
N LYS A 274 -16.70 -2.58 -23.32
CA LYS A 274 -15.94 -1.64 -24.18
C LYS A 274 -15.63 -0.33 -23.43
N ARG A 275 -16.60 0.19 -22.66
CA ARG A 275 -16.43 1.39 -21.82
C ARG A 275 -15.88 1.01 -20.44
N SER A 276 -14.91 1.77 -19.93
CA SER A 276 -14.48 1.69 -18.54
C SER A 276 -15.32 2.61 -17.66
N TYR A 277 -15.61 2.15 -16.44
CA TYR A 277 -16.24 2.92 -15.37
C TYR A 277 -15.34 2.99 -14.13
N GLU A 278 -14.04 2.76 -14.33
CA GLU A 278 -13.03 2.87 -13.29
C GLU A 278 -12.50 4.29 -13.30
N TYR A 279 -13.16 5.12 -12.50
CA TYR A 279 -12.88 6.53 -12.40
C TYR A 279 -11.53 6.77 -11.72
N VAL A 280 -10.86 7.84 -12.16
CA VAL A 280 -9.59 8.30 -11.60
C VAL A 280 -9.71 9.77 -11.17
N PRO A 281 -8.77 10.29 -10.36
CA PRO A 281 -8.82 11.68 -9.92
C PRO A 281 -8.71 12.67 -11.07
N LYS A 282 -9.42 13.80 -10.97
CA LYS A 282 -9.32 14.91 -11.95
C LYS A 282 -7.94 15.58 -11.92
N SER A 283 -7.21 15.52 -10.81
CA SER A 283 -5.84 16.06 -10.69
C SER A 283 -4.89 15.46 -11.72
N LEU A 284 -4.99 14.16 -12.00
CA LEU A 284 -4.21 13.51 -13.05
C LEU A 284 -4.43 14.17 -14.43
N MET A 285 -5.68 14.52 -14.75
CA MET A 285 -5.99 15.19 -16.02
C MET A 285 -5.35 16.57 -16.09
N LYS A 286 -5.36 17.33 -14.98
CA LYS A 286 -4.77 18.66 -14.90
C LYS A 286 -3.26 18.60 -15.15
N ILE A 287 -2.55 17.70 -14.48
CA ILE A 287 -1.09 17.54 -14.63
C ILE A 287 -0.75 17.10 -16.06
N ILE A 288 -1.46 16.09 -16.59
CA ILE A 288 -1.28 15.64 -17.98
C ILE A 288 -1.53 16.80 -18.97
N LYS A 289 -2.58 17.59 -18.75
CA LYS A 289 -2.88 18.77 -19.58
C LYS A 289 -1.75 19.80 -19.55
N MET A 290 -1.13 20.03 -18.39
CA MET A 290 0.04 20.91 -18.28
C MET A 290 1.21 20.41 -19.14
N ILE A 291 1.47 19.10 -19.16
CA ILE A 291 2.50 18.51 -20.03
C ILE A 291 2.19 18.76 -21.51
N PHE A 292 0.94 18.55 -21.94
CA PHE A 292 0.53 18.85 -23.31
C PHE A 292 0.76 20.32 -23.69
N LEU A 293 0.36 21.24 -22.81
CA LEU A 293 0.51 22.68 -23.02
C LEU A 293 1.98 23.12 -23.07
N LYS A 294 2.77 22.69 -22.08
CA LYS A 294 4.20 23.03 -21.95
C LYS A 294 5.00 22.63 -23.19
N HIS A 295 4.72 21.45 -23.74
CA HIS A 295 5.41 20.91 -24.92
C HIS A 295 4.74 21.23 -26.26
N LYS A 296 3.73 22.12 -26.24
CA LYS A 296 2.93 22.51 -27.42
C LYS A 296 2.38 21.30 -28.20
N ILE A 297 2.05 20.22 -27.50
CA ILE A 297 1.50 19.01 -28.10
C ILE A 297 0.01 19.24 -28.31
N ARG A 298 -0.46 19.06 -29.54
CA ARG A 298 -1.88 19.19 -29.86
C ARG A 298 -2.69 18.17 -29.07
N TYR A 299 -3.68 18.62 -28.31
CA TYR A 299 -4.67 17.77 -27.66
C TYR A 299 -6.07 18.24 -28.04
N GLY A 300 -7.08 17.42 -27.77
CA GLY A 300 -8.48 17.82 -27.93
C GLY A 300 -9.09 17.60 -29.33
N SER A 301 -8.30 17.18 -30.32
CA SER A 301 -8.84 16.76 -31.64
C SER A 301 -9.68 15.49 -31.56
N ASP A 302 -9.46 14.66 -30.54
CA ASP A 302 -10.23 13.45 -30.29
C ASP A 302 -11.37 13.72 -29.30
N TRP A 303 -12.61 13.70 -29.81
CA TRP A 303 -13.85 13.86 -29.03
C TRP A 303 -13.96 12.88 -27.85
N LYS A 304 -13.26 11.75 -27.91
CA LYS A 304 -13.25 10.77 -26.82
C LYS A 304 -12.34 11.24 -25.67
N SER A 305 -11.33 12.10 -25.89
CA SER A 305 -10.32 12.52 -24.88
C SER A 305 -10.59 13.91 -24.34
N GLU A 306 -10.96 14.79 -25.26
CA GLU A 306 -11.11 16.23 -25.01
C GLU A 306 -11.98 16.53 -23.78
N PRO A 307 -13.18 15.92 -23.60
CA PRO A 307 -14.04 16.29 -22.47
C PRO A 307 -13.45 15.84 -21.12
N TYR A 308 -12.58 14.84 -21.12
CA TYR A 308 -12.01 14.28 -19.91
C TYR A 308 -10.73 15.01 -19.49
N ILE A 309 -9.85 15.34 -20.44
CA ILE A 309 -8.64 16.13 -20.14
C ILE A 309 -8.99 17.54 -19.66
N ASN A 310 -10.10 18.09 -20.14
CA ASN A 310 -10.67 19.36 -19.65
C ASN A 310 -11.61 19.20 -18.44
N ALA A 311 -11.63 18.01 -17.81
CA ALA A 311 -12.39 17.71 -16.60
C ALA A 311 -13.92 17.97 -16.66
N ARG A 312 -14.48 18.10 -17.87
CA ARG A 312 -15.92 18.22 -18.16
C ARG A 312 -16.66 16.90 -17.95
N LYS A 313 -15.97 15.78 -18.13
CA LYS A 313 -16.44 14.42 -17.76
C LYS A 313 -15.51 13.79 -16.72
N LYS A 314 -16.04 12.87 -15.90
CA LYS A 314 -15.24 12.11 -14.92
C LYS A 314 -14.22 11.23 -15.65
N PRO A 315 -12.91 11.42 -15.47
CA PRO A 315 -11.89 10.66 -16.17
C PRO A 315 -11.86 9.20 -15.70
N THR A 316 -11.37 8.31 -16.56
CA THR A 316 -11.28 6.87 -16.31
C THR A 316 -9.90 6.34 -16.65
N LEU A 317 -9.58 5.12 -16.22
CA LEU A 317 -8.35 4.43 -16.65
C LEU A 317 -8.23 4.32 -18.18
N ALA A 318 -9.34 4.12 -18.90
CA ALA A 318 -9.34 4.10 -20.37
C ALA A 318 -9.04 5.45 -21.01
N THR A 319 -9.38 6.54 -20.32
CA THR A 319 -8.94 7.87 -20.74
C THR A 319 -7.43 8.01 -20.56
N LEU A 320 -6.89 7.59 -19.41
CA LEU A 320 -5.44 7.64 -19.15
C LEU A 320 -4.64 6.83 -20.17
N GLU A 321 -5.04 5.58 -20.43
CA GLU A 321 -4.38 4.70 -21.40
C GLU A 321 -4.23 5.36 -22.78
N ARG A 322 -5.29 6.04 -23.23
CA ARG A 322 -5.28 6.72 -24.53
C ARG A 322 -4.44 7.99 -24.53
N LEU A 323 -4.45 8.77 -23.45
CA LEU A 323 -3.57 9.94 -23.30
C LEU A 323 -2.10 9.52 -23.26
N LEU A 324 -1.77 8.45 -22.53
CA LEU A 324 -0.43 7.88 -22.50
C LEU A 324 0.04 7.41 -23.87
N LYS A 325 -0.82 6.71 -24.63
CA LYS A 325 -0.50 6.29 -26.00
C LYS A 325 -0.14 7.47 -26.90
N HIS A 326 -0.82 8.60 -26.73
CA HIS A 326 -0.51 9.82 -27.48
C HIS A 326 0.82 10.43 -27.04
N LEU A 327 1.04 10.58 -25.72
CA LEU A 327 2.26 11.17 -25.17
C LEU A 327 3.52 10.32 -25.43
N LYS A 328 3.37 9.00 -25.63
CA LYS A 328 4.48 8.09 -25.94
C LYS A 328 5.29 8.53 -27.17
N ASN A 329 4.64 9.16 -28.16
CA ASN A 329 5.30 9.66 -29.37
C ASN A 329 6.20 10.89 -29.13
N TYR A 330 6.14 11.49 -27.95
CA TYR A 330 6.85 12.71 -27.58
C TYR A 330 7.80 12.50 -26.40
N ARG A 331 8.08 11.24 -26.02
CA ARG A 331 8.78 10.89 -24.79
C ARG A 331 10.16 11.55 -24.64
N GLU A 332 10.87 11.75 -25.75
CA GLU A 332 12.18 12.41 -25.78
C GLU A 332 12.13 13.92 -25.46
N ARG A 333 10.96 14.55 -25.55
CA ARG A 333 10.78 15.97 -25.22
C ARG A 333 10.64 16.23 -23.72
N PHE A 334 10.33 15.19 -22.94
CA PHE A 334 9.96 15.33 -21.54
C PHE A 334 11.19 15.36 -20.63
N ASN A 335 11.10 16.12 -19.54
CA ASN A 335 12.12 16.08 -18.48
C ASN A 335 11.93 14.83 -17.59
N GLU A 336 12.86 14.57 -16.68
CA GLU A 336 12.84 13.36 -15.85
C GLU A 336 11.65 13.29 -14.88
N GLU A 337 11.17 14.44 -14.37
CA GLU A 337 9.98 14.50 -13.52
C GLU A 337 8.71 14.12 -14.30
N GLU A 338 8.55 14.66 -15.50
CA GLU A 338 7.44 14.34 -16.41
C GLU A 338 7.47 12.87 -16.82
N LYS A 339 8.64 12.35 -17.19
CA LYS A 339 8.82 10.91 -17.49
C LYS A 339 8.45 10.05 -16.28
N SER A 340 8.88 10.43 -15.08
CA SER A 340 8.58 9.71 -13.84
C SER A 340 7.09 9.71 -13.53
N PHE A 341 6.42 10.86 -13.68
CA PHE A 341 4.98 10.98 -13.51
C PHE A 341 4.20 10.17 -14.56
N LEU A 342 4.59 10.23 -15.83
CA LEU A 342 3.93 9.45 -16.89
C LEU A 342 4.13 7.94 -16.69
N ASN A 343 5.30 7.51 -16.20
CA ASN A 343 5.53 6.13 -15.79
C ASN A 343 4.63 5.73 -14.60
N PHE A 344 4.42 6.61 -13.61
CA PHE A 344 3.44 6.36 -12.55
C PHE A 344 2.01 6.15 -13.10
N VAL A 345 1.59 7.02 -14.04
CA VAL A 345 0.27 6.89 -14.70
C VAL A 345 0.18 5.59 -15.51
N GLU A 346 1.25 5.18 -16.19
CA GLU A 346 1.33 3.89 -16.88
C GLU A 346 1.13 2.72 -15.91
N LYS A 347 1.80 2.75 -14.75
CA LYS A 347 1.63 1.72 -13.70
C LYS A 347 0.24 1.68 -13.07
N LEU A 348 -0.48 2.80 -13.02
CA LEU A 348 -1.90 2.82 -12.66
C LEU A 348 -2.78 2.11 -13.70
N VAL A 349 -2.56 2.38 -14.98
CA VAL A 349 -3.31 1.75 -16.09
C VAL A 349 -3.03 0.25 -16.17
N GLU A 350 -1.78 -0.16 -15.99
CA GLU A 350 -1.35 -1.56 -15.93
C GLU A 350 -1.84 -2.32 -14.68
N ARG A 351 -2.54 -1.65 -13.75
CA ARG A 351 -2.95 -2.22 -12.45
C ARG A 351 -1.77 -2.75 -11.62
N LYS A 352 -0.62 -2.08 -11.69
CA LYS A 352 0.52 -2.28 -10.78
C LYS A 352 0.43 -1.39 -9.54
N LEU A 353 -0.35 -0.32 -9.65
CA LEU A 353 -0.66 0.60 -8.56
C LEU A 353 -2.17 0.80 -8.45
N MET A 354 -2.62 1.15 -7.25
CA MET A 354 -3.98 1.55 -6.95
C MET A 354 -4.00 2.87 -6.19
N LEU A 355 -5.10 3.59 -6.34
CA LEU A 355 -5.36 4.85 -5.64
C LEU A 355 -6.48 4.62 -4.66
N ASP A 356 -6.20 4.82 -3.38
CA ASP A 356 -7.16 4.68 -2.30
C ASP A 356 -7.49 6.07 -1.72
N PRO A 357 -8.71 6.60 -1.93
CA PRO A 357 -9.04 7.94 -1.49
C PRO A 357 -8.97 8.05 0.04
N VAL A 358 -8.38 9.14 0.52
CA VAL A 358 -8.43 9.49 1.95
C VAL A 358 -9.87 9.82 2.31
N ARG A 359 -10.36 9.25 3.41
CA ARG A 359 -11.73 9.46 3.91
C ARG A 359 -11.77 10.23 5.21
N GLU A 360 -10.83 9.95 6.08
CA GLU A 360 -10.80 10.52 7.42
C GLU A 360 -9.36 10.56 7.90
N VAL A 361 -9.02 11.63 8.60
CA VAL A 361 -7.76 11.76 9.34
C VAL A 361 -8.11 12.30 10.70
N GLU A 362 -7.95 11.47 11.71
CA GLU A 362 -8.31 11.79 13.10
C GLU A 362 -7.07 11.74 13.97
N ARG A 363 -6.87 12.74 14.82
CA ARG A 363 -5.85 12.71 15.86
C ARG A 363 -6.44 12.04 17.10
N ILE A 364 -5.75 11.02 17.60
CA ILE A 364 -6.10 10.32 18.83
C ILE A 364 -5.10 10.69 19.92
N ASP A 365 -5.54 11.47 20.90
CA ASP A 365 -4.75 11.85 22.07
C ASP A 365 -4.72 10.72 23.11
N SER A 366 -4.08 9.62 22.74
CA SER A 366 -3.78 8.52 23.65
C SER A 366 -2.40 7.93 23.36
N LYS A 367 -1.73 7.48 24.42
CA LYS A 367 -0.43 6.82 24.32
C LYS A 367 -0.55 5.54 23.50
N LYS A 368 0.39 5.33 22.57
CA LYS A 368 0.44 4.11 21.76
C LYS A 368 1.87 3.72 21.44
N THR A 369 2.14 2.42 21.47
CA THR A 369 3.35 1.87 20.88
C THR A 369 3.15 1.65 19.38
N LEU A 370 3.98 2.29 18.57
CA LEU A 370 4.06 2.12 17.13
C LEU A 370 5.38 1.42 16.77
N TYR A 371 5.39 0.81 15.59
CA TYR A 371 6.53 0.06 15.07
C TYR A 371 6.87 0.57 13.68
N ASP A 372 8.16 0.60 13.36
CA ASP A 372 8.65 0.91 12.02
C ASP A 372 9.77 -0.05 11.63
N ILE A 373 10.02 -0.16 10.34
CA ILE A 373 11.04 -1.05 9.78
C ILE A 373 11.85 -0.26 8.76
N GLY A 374 13.17 -0.30 8.90
CA GLY A 374 14.05 0.21 7.88
C GLY A 374 14.51 -0.88 6.93
N THR A 375 14.49 -0.54 5.65
CA THR A 375 15.05 -1.33 4.55
C THR A 375 16.16 -0.56 3.84
N VAL A 376 17.05 -1.28 3.15
CA VAL A 376 18.12 -0.69 2.31
C VAL A 376 17.54 0.27 1.26
N THR A 377 16.32 0.00 0.79
CA THR A 377 15.62 0.77 -0.24
C THR A 377 14.90 2.02 0.28
N GLY A 378 14.87 2.24 1.59
CA GLY A 378 14.23 3.43 2.18
C GLY A 378 12.70 3.38 2.29
N ASN A 379 12.09 2.24 1.96
CA ASN A 379 10.63 2.04 2.03
C ASN A 379 10.27 0.55 2.15
N PHE A 380 9.04 0.27 2.54
CA PHE A 380 8.47 -1.07 2.57
C PHE A 380 6.99 -1.07 2.17
N VAL A 381 6.46 -2.26 1.89
CA VAL A 381 5.06 -2.45 1.49
C VAL A 381 4.34 -3.27 2.56
N THR A 382 3.24 -2.76 3.08
CA THR A 382 2.39 -3.49 4.05
C THR A 382 1.68 -4.66 3.39
N ALA A 383 1.14 -5.58 4.19
CA ALA A 383 0.37 -6.71 3.68
C ALA A 383 -0.88 -6.31 2.85
N TYR A 384 -1.35 -5.07 3.01
CA TYR A 384 -2.44 -4.47 2.23
C TYR A 384 -1.95 -3.58 1.08
N GLY A 385 -0.67 -3.67 0.70
CA GLY A 385 -0.11 -3.03 -0.50
C GLY A 385 0.35 -1.58 -0.30
N HIS A 386 0.12 -0.97 0.86
CA HIS A 386 0.48 0.43 1.09
C HIS A 386 1.99 0.61 1.19
N VAL A 387 2.51 1.63 0.52
CA VAL A 387 3.94 1.97 0.49
C VAL A 387 4.23 2.91 1.66
N MET A 388 5.09 2.47 2.56
CA MET A 388 5.54 3.21 3.73
C MET A 388 6.98 3.63 3.53
N HIS A 389 7.31 4.86 3.88
CA HIS A 389 8.70 5.32 3.91
C HIS A 389 9.36 4.83 5.20
N ASN A 390 10.66 4.56 5.18
CA ASN A 390 11.41 4.42 6.44
C ASN A 390 11.33 5.78 7.16
N SER A 391 10.57 5.91 8.23
CA SER A 391 10.51 7.20 8.90
C SER A 391 11.87 7.46 9.56
N LYS A 392 12.63 8.43 9.04
CA LYS A 392 13.71 9.04 9.81
C LYS A 392 13.04 9.86 10.91
N TRP A 393 12.82 9.18 12.02
CA TRP A 393 12.62 9.67 13.38
C TRP A 393 11.49 10.67 13.62
N TYR A 394 10.56 10.27 14.50
CA TYR A 394 9.73 11.22 15.24
C TYR A 394 10.67 12.08 16.07
N GLY A 395 10.73 13.40 15.80
CA GLY A 395 11.33 14.37 16.71
C GLY A 395 12.68 15.01 16.36
N GLU A 396 13.23 14.90 15.15
CA GLU A 396 14.45 15.65 14.82
C GLU A 396 14.13 17.11 14.45
N SER A 397 13.90 17.98 15.44
CA SER A 397 13.65 19.41 15.21
C SER A 397 14.54 20.30 16.08
N LEU A 398 14.93 21.45 15.52
CA LEU A 398 15.59 22.53 16.22
C LEU A 398 14.54 23.54 16.75
N PRO A 399 14.80 24.26 17.86
CA PRO A 399 13.94 25.34 18.30
C PRO A 399 13.94 26.50 17.28
N TYR A 400 12.87 27.31 17.28
CA TYR A 400 12.62 28.34 16.25
C TYR A 400 13.80 29.30 16.08
N ASP A 401 14.35 29.75 17.21
CA ASP A 401 15.42 30.73 17.33
C ASP A 401 16.82 30.14 17.11
N GLU A 402 16.95 28.83 16.82
CA GLU A 402 18.25 28.22 16.56
C GLU A 402 18.81 28.68 15.22
N GLU A 403 20.03 29.22 15.23
CA GLU A 403 20.67 29.77 14.03
C GLU A 403 21.26 28.68 13.15
N ILE A 404 21.01 28.77 11.85
CA ILE A 404 21.60 27.91 10.81
C ILE A 404 22.31 28.76 9.75
N LEU A 405 23.27 28.14 9.04
CA LEU A 405 23.96 28.75 7.92
C LEU A 405 23.25 28.43 6.60
N VAL A 406 22.79 29.48 5.93
CA VAL A 406 22.03 29.41 4.69
C VAL A 406 22.77 30.15 3.58
N LEU A 407 22.70 29.66 2.35
CA LEU A 407 23.14 30.36 1.15
C LEU A 407 21.91 30.78 0.36
N GLU A 408 21.64 32.08 0.34
CA GLU A 408 20.53 32.68 -0.38
C GLU A 408 21.08 33.55 -1.51
N ASN A 409 20.68 33.27 -2.75
CA ASN A 409 21.14 34.00 -3.94
C ASN A 409 22.67 34.10 -4.06
N GLY A 410 23.38 33.07 -3.61
CA GLY A 410 24.86 33.01 -3.64
C GLY A 410 25.55 33.73 -2.47
N ILE A 411 24.79 34.32 -1.53
CA ILE A 411 25.32 35.05 -0.38
C ILE A 411 25.07 34.21 0.89
N PRO A 412 26.12 33.86 1.67
CA PRO A 412 25.95 33.14 2.91
C PRO A 412 25.41 34.06 4.01
N LYS A 413 24.35 33.62 4.69
CA LYS A 413 23.67 34.33 5.79
C LYS A 413 23.49 33.39 6.99
N ARG A 414 23.52 33.97 8.19
CA ARG A 414 23.00 33.29 9.40
C ARG A 414 21.57 33.73 9.59
N MET A 415 20.68 32.77 9.81
CA MET A 415 19.26 33.02 10.00
C MET A 415 18.73 32.04 11.03
N SER A 416 17.67 32.42 11.76
CA SER A 416 16.97 31.46 12.59
C SER A 416 16.28 30.41 11.70
N ILE A 417 16.31 29.14 12.10
CA ILE A 417 15.68 28.08 11.33
C ILE A 417 14.16 28.30 11.20
N GLY A 418 13.56 28.94 12.20
CA GLY A 418 12.16 29.32 12.21
C GLY A 418 11.79 30.29 11.09
N GLU A 419 12.56 31.36 10.91
CA GLU A 419 12.39 32.32 9.80
C GLU A 419 12.58 31.64 8.46
N VAL A 420 13.62 30.81 8.31
CA VAL A 420 13.91 30.08 7.08
C VAL A 420 12.75 29.17 6.67
N VAL A 421 12.15 28.46 7.64
CA VAL A 421 11.00 27.58 7.41
C VAL A 421 9.73 28.37 7.10
N ASP A 422 9.43 29.43 7.84
CA ASP A 422 8.21 30.23 7.65
C ASP A 422 8.24 31.03 6.33
N ASP A 423 9.37 31.63 5.97
CA ASP A 423 9.56 32.38 4.71
C ASP A 423 9.47 31.44 3.48
N SER A 424 10.03 30.23 3.59
CA SER A 424 10.00 29.23 2.51
C SER A 424 8.63 28.58 2.31
N LEU A 425 7.78 28.59 3.33
CA LEU A 425 6.38 28.15 3.23
C LEU A 425 5.47 29.20 2.57
N SER A 426 5.92 30.47 2.51
CA SER A 426 5.16 31.61 1.94
C SER A 426 5.60 32.00 0.53
N SER A 427 6.76 31.53 0.07
CA SER A 427 7.38 31.84 -1.23
C SER A 427 7.73 30.57 -2.01
N ASP A 428 7.89 30.62 -3.35
CA ASP A 428 8.52 29.53 -4.11
C ASP A 428 10.00 29.41 -3.67
N GLY A 429 10.27 28.63 -2.61
CA GLY A 429 11.57 28.46 -1.92
C GLY A 429 12.69 27.78 -2.73
N ALA A 430 12.79 28.06 -4.03
CA ALA A 430 13.61 27.34 -4.99
C ALA A 430 15.11 27.73 -4.99
N SER A 431 15.55 28.75 -4.22
CA SER A 431 16.94 29.24 -4.24
C SER A 431 17.74 29.03 -2.95
N LEU A 432 17.15 28.47 -1.89
CA LEU A 432 17.81 28.32 -0.59
C LEU A 432 18.62 27.02 -0.48
N LYS A 433 19.88 27.14 -0.05
CA LYS A 433 20.74 26.00 0.29
C LYS A 433 21.20 26.09 1.73
N VAL A 434 21.35 24.96 2.42
CA VAL A 434 21.86 24.89 3.80
C VAL A 434 23.19 24.18 3.85
N ALA A 435 24.04 24.54 4.81
CA ALA A 435 25.30 23.84 5.03
C ALA A 435 25.02 22.41 5.55
N ALA A 436 25.52 21.39 4.85
CA ALA A 436 25.36 19.98 5.21
C ALA A 436 26.63 19.18 4.91
N PHE A 437 26.86 18.09 5.66
CA PHE A 437 27.92 17.13 5.37
C PHE A 437 27.58 16.29 4.13
N ASP A 438 28.58 16.05 3.28
CA ASP A 438 28.52 15.02 2.25
C ASP A 438 28.97 13.65 2.78
N GLU A 439 28.91 12.63 1.92
CA GLU A 439 29.30 11.25 2.23
C GLU A 439 30.77 11.08 2.63
N ASN A 440 31.62 12.08 2.34
CA ASN A 440 33.04 12.10 2.70
C ASN A 440 33.32 12.99 3.92
N GLY A 441 32.28 13.49 4.59
CA GLY A 441 32.42 14.37 5.75
C GLY A 441 32.86 15.80 5.42
N LYS A 442 32.78 16.24 4.16
CA LYS A 442 33.01 17.64 3.78
C LYS A 442 31.70 18.43 3.83
N VAL A 443 31.75 19.65 4.34
CA VAL A 443 30.56 20.53 4.38
C VAL A 443 30.40 21.24 3.05
N LYS A 444 29.18 21.19 2.49
CA LYS A 444 28.78 21.92 1.27
C LYS A 444 27.38 22.51 1.42
N PHE A 445 27.11 23.60 0.70
CA PHE A 445 25.76 24.14 0.58
C PHE A 445 24.90 23.22 -0.30
N SER A 446 23.89 22.61 0.29
CA SER A 446 22.98 21.64 -0.35
C SER A 446 21.56 22.21 -0.44
N PRO A 447 20.82 21.96 -1.54
CA PRO A 447 19.43 22.41 -1.65
C PRO A 447 18.56 21.75 -0.58
N VAL A 448 17.67 22.53 0.02
CA VAL A 448 16.67 22.03 0.98
C VAL A 448 15.58 21.30 0.20
N LYS A 449 15.26 20.07 0.61
CA LYS A 449 14.23 19.25 -0.06
C LYS A 449 12.83 19.44 0.50
N ASP A 450 12.73 19.77 1.79
CA ASP A 450 11.46 19.89 2.49
C ASP A 450 11.63 20.79 3.73
N PHE A 451 10.57 21.49 4.12
CA PHE A 451 10.54 22.39 5.28
C PHE A 451 9.42 21.93 6.23
N ILE A 452 9.80 21.54 7.45
CA ILE A 452 8.89 20.88 8.39
C ILE A 452 8.83 21.69 9.69
N LYS A 453 7.61 22.09 10.10
CA LYS A 453 7.33 22.78 11.36
C LYS A 453 6.42 21.94 12.24
N HIS A 454 6.77 21.80 13.52
CA HIS A 454 5.96 21.12 14.52
C HIS A 454 5.88 21.95 15.80
N GLY A 455 4.74 21.97 16.48
CA GLY A 455 4.60 22.63 17.78
C GLY A 455 5.38 21.87 18.85
N ILE A 456 6.27 22.55 19.58
CA ILE A 456 7.12 21.94 20.61
C ILE A 456 6.25 21.53 21.80
N ARG A 457 6.26 20.24 22.14
CA ARG A 457 5.69 19.67 23.39
C ARG A 457 6.69 18.80 24.16
N LYS A 458 7.99 18.91 23.83
CA LYS A 458 9.07 18.05 24.34
C LYS A 458 10.17 18.86 25.02
N SER A 459 10.99 18.20 25.83
CA SER A 459 12.18 18.74 26.46
C SER A 459 13.20 19.21 25.41
N LEU A 460 13.78 20.38 25.63
CA LEU A 460 14.95 20.85 24.89
C LEU A 460 16.21 20.52 25.70
N LEU A 461 17.20 19.94 25.03
CA LEU A 461 18.54 19.74 25.55
C LEU A 461 19.45 20.83 25.01
N LYS A 462 20.23 21.46 25.90
CA LYS A 462 21.36 22.30 25.53
C LYS A 462 22.63 21.47 25.63
N ILE A 463 23.34 21.32 24.52
CA ILE A 463 24.58 20.56 24.45
C ILE A 463 25.73 21.54 24.25
N THR A 464 26.69 21.52 25.17
CA THR A 464 27.92 22.31 25.08
C THR A 464 29.09 21.36 24.85
N THR A 465 29.85 21.56 23.78
CA THR A 465 31.01 20.73 23.46
C THR A 465 32.27 21.25 24.15
N SER A 466 33.30 20.42 24.28
CA SER A 466 34.59 20.82 24.89
C SER A 466 35.29 21.98 24.17
N SER A 467 34.94 22.22 22.89
CA SER A 467 35.40 23.40 22.15
C SER A 467 34.63 24.69 22.47
N GLY A 468 33.67 24.66 23.40
CA GLY A 468 32.80 25.77 23.77
C GLY A 468 31.67 26.05 22.78
N ARG A 469 31.38 25.14 21.85
CA ARG A 469 30.26 25.29 20.90
C ARG A 469 28.98 24.78 21.54
N GLU A 470 27.88 25.47 21.29
CA GLU A 470 26.58 25.14 21.87
C GLU A 470 25.55 24.87 20.77
N ILE A 471 24.66 23.91 21.02
CA ILE A 471 23.48 23.66 20.19
C ILE A 471 22.29 23.32 21.09
N ARG A 472 21.10 23.80 20.72
CA ARG A 472 19.85 23.39 21.38
C ARG A 472 19.05 22.49 20.46
N VAL A 473 18.69 21.33 20.96
CA VAL A 473 17.96 20.30 20.21
C VAL A 473 16.86 19.69 21.05
N THR A 474 15.88 19.07 20.40
CA THR A 474 14.94 18.17 21.08
C THR A 474 15.65 16.92 21.58
N ASP A 475 15.15 16.29 22.64
CA ASP A 475 15.76 15.11 23.29
C ASP A 475 15.84 13.85 22.42
N ASP A 476 15.12 13.81 21.30
CA ASP A 476 15.19 12.75 20.30
C ASP A 476 15.84 13.18 18.98
N HIS A 477 16.43 14.38 18.94
CA HIS A 477 17.19 14.84 17.78
C HIS A 477 18.45 13.99 17.59
N SER A 478 18.65 13.39 16.41
CA SER A 478 19.88 12.65 16.14
C SER A 478 21.04 13.60 15.85
N LEU A 479 22.13 13.41 16.57
CA LEU A 479 23.41 14.06 16.31
C LEU A 479 24.40 13.03 15.78
N PHE A 480 25.25 13.46 14.86
CA PHE A 480 26.32 12.62 14.35
C PHE A 480 27.45 12.56 15.38
N VAL A 481 27.86 11.36 15.78
CA VAL A 481 29.01 11.11 16.65
C VAL A 481 30.07 10.27 15.93
N LEU A 482 31.31 10.42 16.37
CA LEU A 482 32.45 9.61 15.95
C LEU A 482 32.66 8.47 16.96
N GLU A 483 32.34 7.25 16.56
CA GLU A 483 32.49 6.03 17.38
C GLU A 483 33.30 5.00 16.57
N GLY A 484 34.46 4.57 17.09
CA GLY A 484 35.31 3.57 16.41
C GLY A 484 35.81 4.01 15.03
N GLY A 485 36.03 5.32 14.81
CA GLY A 485 36.47 5.87 13.53
C GLY A 485 35.39 5.97 12.45
N LYS A 486 34.12 5.72 12.78
CA LYS A 486 32.97 5.87 11.88
C LYS A 486 32.00 6.92 12.39
N VAL A 487 31.34 7.61 11.45
CA VAL A 487 30.25 8.54 11.77
C VAL A 487 28.96 7.76 11.94
N LYS A 488 28.29 7.94 13.07
CA LYS A 488 27.02 7.31 13.42
C LYS A 488 26.05 8.35 13.95
N ALA A 489 24.76 8.22 13.62
CA ALA A 489 23.73 9.06 14.21
C ALA A 489 23.28 8.43 15.55
N ILE A 490 23.25 9.22 16.63
CA ILE A 490 22.68 8.81 17.93
C ILE A 490 21.74 9.90 18.44
N LYS A 491 20.74 9.54 19.24
CA LYS A 491 19.82 10.52 19.81
C LYS A 491 20.54 11.41 20.82
N SER A 492 20.12 12.67 20.89
CA SER A 492 20.66 13.64 21.84
C SER A 492 20.49 13.19 23.30
N SER A 493 19.39 12.51 23.66
CA SER A 493 19.19 11.88 24.98
C SER A 493 20.12 10.70 25.28
N GLU A 494 20.75 10.11 24.27
CA GLU A 494 21.70 9.00 24.41
C GLU A 494 23.15 9.49 24.48
N LEU A 495 23.38 10.82 24.36
CA LEU A 495 24.70 11.40 24.55
C LEU A 495 25.16 11.24 26.00
N LYS A 496 26.39 10.78 26.14
CA LYS A 496 27.08 10.69 27.42
C LYS A 496 28.12 11.79 27.53
N GLU A 497 27.97 12.63 28.54
CA GLU A 497 28.94 13.67 28.87
C GLU A 497 30.34 13.07 29.08
N GLY A 498 31.37 13.68 28.48
CA GLY A 498 32.75 13.20 28.55
C GLY A 498 33.09 12.00 27.66
N GLU A 499 32.10 11.22 27.18
CA GLU A 499 32.33 10.02 26.35
C GLU A 499 31.93 10.22 24.88
N SER A 500 30.91 11.04 24.60
CA SER A 500 30.37 11.19 23.24
C SER A 500 31.09 12.30 22.46
N PHE A 501 31.60 11.97 21.28
CA PHE A 501 32.28 12.91 20.38
C PHE A 501 31.37 13.32 19.22
N ILE A 502 30.74 14.49 19.34
CA ILE A 502 29.86 15.04 18.30
C ILE A 502 30.69 15.52 17.10
N ALA A 503 30.30 15.11 15.90
CA ALA A 503 30.91 15.52 14.65
C ALA A 503 30.61 17.00 14.39
N ILE A 504 31.64 17.84 14.51
CA ILE A 504 31.58 19.27 14.22
C ILE A 504 32.54 19.55 13.07
N PRO A 505 32.13 20.31 12.04
CA PRO A 505 33.03 20.62 10.95
C PRO A 505 34.15 21.56 11.42
N ALA A 506 35.39 21.20 11.10
CA ALA A 506 36.57 22.03 11.38
C ALA A 506 36.61 23.29 10.49
N LYS A 507 36.01 23.22 9.30
CA LYS A 507 35.91 24.32 8.33
C LYS A 507 34.49 24.40 7.78
N LEU A 508 33.94 25.60 7.76
CA LEU A 508 32.69 25.89 7.05
C LEU A 508 32.96 26.10 5.55
N PRO A 509 31.97 25.88 4.68
CA PRO A 509 32.11 26.12 3.25
C PRO A 509 32.36 27.62 2.99
N PHE A 510 33.42 27.93 2.26
CA PHE A 510 33.70 29.29 1.77
C PHE A 510 33.03 29.48 0.40
N VAL A 511 32.48 30.67 0.17
CA VAL A 511 32.10 31.14 -1.17
C VAL A 511 33.23 32.07 -1.60
N GLU A 512 33.92 31.78 -2.72
CA GLU A 512 34.86 32.73 -3.30
C GLU A 512 34.08 33.98 -3.71
N THR A 513 34.32 35.10 -3.03
CA THR A 513 33.83 36.41 -3.47
C THR A 513 34.49 36.74 -4.80
N VAL A 514 33.71 36.71 -5.88
CA VAL A 514 34.08 37.40 -7.12
C VAL A 514 34.09 38.89 -6.80
N SER A 515 35.27 39.49 -6.75
CA SER A 515 35.45 40.92 -6.69
C SER A 515 34.92 41.53 -7.98
N ILE A 516 33.75 42.18 -7.91
CA ILE A 516 33.34 43.12 -8.95
C ILE A 516 34.25 44.33 -8.78
N ILE A 517 35.32 44.40 -9.58
CA ILE A 517 36.04 45.65 -9.80
C ILE A 517 35.21 46.40 -10.85
N ASN A 518 34.52 47.45 -10.41
CA ASN A 518 33.95 48.44 -11.31
C ASN A 518 35.09 49.22 -11.98
N PHE A 519 35.13 49.22 -13.30
CA PHE A 519 35.59 50.35 -14.12
C PHE A 519 34.68 50.48 -15.34
#